data_AF-A0A9E3BUR6-F1
#
_entry.id   AF-A0A9E3BUR6-F1
#
_cell.length_a   1.000
_cell.length_b   1.000
_cell.length_c   1.000
_cell.angle_alpha   90.00
_cell.angle_beta   90.00
_cell.angle_gamma   90.00
#
_symmetry.space_group_name_H-M   'P 1'
#
loop_
_entity.id
_entity.type
_entity.pdbx_description
1 polymer ?
#
loop_
_entity_poly.entity_id
_entity_poly.type
_entity_poly.pdbx_seq_one_letter_code
_entity_poly.pdbx_strand_id
1 'polypeptide(L)'
;MADTVREIATTLGEARDEQVAQVVALVDAMQERGAADALIAPLRARLLRLRPPRRPRFGRVLFTPFDPVIVPATAWRDRTATLPRTALAPIEGIVRVGLGAGVVAIEAAVAEASGADPLAVARLGQLLWKPASEALRRAPDHPPPAWADAGLPAALFTPICRAAATVLAAASAIEAWSRRSGAPQLAELERLLAAALAHDAGACGMLGAVLLARLPQASADILLALGALGKPEANAAPMPAQHAVEAVLGQLDGAAAAEVGSAPLPDAARTIERAALLLDGLGRNAGPMRRERLEAARAALDARSRARFTETLSHLLAEPAQEAADDDALAPALEASARDLRRFETAARQLGGAQSYDHALRRAAEEVFALPQSVALTRVERLRLAEILAGPEQALRLFGRG
;
A
#
# COMPACT_ATOMS: atom_id res chain seq x y z
N MET A 1 -9.81 -28.98 -17.52
CA MET A 1 -9.06 -27.72 -17.33
C MET A 1 -8.93 -27.34 -15.85
N ALA A 2 -10.01 -27.38 -15.05
CA ALA A 2 -9.94 -27.06 -13.61
C ALA A 2 -9.01 -28.00 -12.80
N ASP A 3 -8.97 -29.30 -13.12
CA ASP A 3 -8.10 -30.25 -12.42
C ASP A 3 -6.62 -30.06 -12.76
N THR A 4 -6.30 -29.76 -14.03
CA THR A 4 -4.94 -29.43 -14.49
C THR A 4 -4.39 -28.17 -13.81
N VAL A 5 -5.23 -27.15 -13.62
CA VAL A 5 -4.87 -25.90 -12.91
C VAL A 5 -4.57 -26.17 -11.42
N ARG A 6 -5.32 -27.09 -10.79
CA ARG A 6 -5.13 -27.46 -9.38
C ARG A 6 -3.85 -28.28 -9.18
N GLU A 7 -3.54 -29.18 -10.11
CA GLU A 7 -2.31 -29.99 -10.10
C GLU A 7 -1.07 -29.11 -10.25
N ILE A 8 -1.07 -28.17 -11.22
CA ILE A 8 0.01 -27.19 -11.41
C ILE A 8 0.21 -26.31 -10.16
N ALA A 9 -0.88 -25.86 -9.53
CA ALA A 9 -0.79 -25.06 -8.30
C ALA A 9 -0.19 -25.85 -7.12
N THR A 10 -0.45 -27.16 -7.05
CA THR A 10 0.10 -28.03 -6.01
C THR A 10 1.59 -28.25 -6.22
N THR A 11 2.03 -28.56 -7.44
CA THR A 11 3.45 -28.68 -7.80
C THR A 11 4.22 -27.38 -7.58
N LEU A 12 3.59 -26.23 -7.82
CA LEU A 12 4.18 -24.92 -7.53
C LEU A 12 4.31 -24.63 -6.02
N GLY A 13 3.44 -25.21 -5.19
CA GLY A 13 3.53 -25.11 -3.74
C GLY A 13 4.83 -25.71 -3.20
N GLU A 14 5.29 -26.80 -3.81
CA GLU A 14 6.50 -27.56 -3.44
C GLU A 14 7.77 -27.10 -4.17
N ALA A 15 7.64 -26.31 -5.24
CA ALA A 15 8.77 -25.81 -6.03
C ALA A 15 9.72 -24.94 -5.19
N ARG A 16 11.00 -24.81 -5.59
CA ARG A 16 11.98 -23.93 -4.93
C ARG A 16 11.65 -22.45 -5.20
N ASP A 17 12.12 -21.55 -4.32
CA ASP A 17 11.83 -20.11 -4.41
C ASP A 17 12.26 -19.48 -5.75
N GLU A 18 13.39 -19.92 -6.29
CA GLU A 18 13.88 -19.51 -7.62
C GLU A 18 12.92 -19.89 -8.75
N GLN A 19 12.32 -21.09 -8.66
CA GLN A 19 11.37 -21.58 -9.67
C GLN A 19 10.04 -20.83 -9.56
N VAL A 20 9.59 -20.56 -8.33
CA VAL A 20 8.41 -19.72 -8.07
C VAL A 20 8.63 -18.30 -8.61
N ALA A 21 9.82 -17.72 -8.43
CA ALA A 21 10.18 -16.42 -9.00
C ALA A 21 10.16 -16.41 -10.54
N GLN A 22 10.70 -17.45 -11.17
CA GLN A 22 10.69 -17.61 -12.64
C GLN A 22 9.27 -17.75 -13.19
N VAL A 23 8.42 -18.56 -12.56
CA VAL A 23 7.03 -18.73 -12.99
C VAL A 23 6.24 -17.44 -12.83
N VAL A 24 6.46 -16.69 -11.76
CA VAL A 24 5.85 -15.35 -11.62
C VAL A 24 6.37 -14.40 -12.69
N ALA A 25 7.67 -14.40 -13.00
CA ALA A 25 8.20 -13.57 -14.08
C ALA A 25 7.59 -13.92 -15.44
N LEU A 26 7.31 -15.21 -15.70
CA LEU A 26 6.67 -15.69 -16.93
C LEU A 26 5.20 -15.28 -17.01
N VAL A 27 4.42 -15.51 -15.94
CA VAL A 27 3.04 -15.02 -15.85
C VAL A 27 3.01 -13.49 -15.96
N ASP A 28 4.06 -12.85 -15.46
CA ASP A 28 4.24 -11.43 -15.61
C ASP A 28 4.57 -11.00 -17.04
N ALA A 29 5.06 -11.86 -17.91
CA ALA A 29 5.25 -11.50 -19.32
C ALA A 29 3.96 -11.64 -20.15
N MET A 30 2.89 -12.25 -19.62
CA MET A 30 1.67 -12.53 -20.38
C MET A 30 0.81 -11.26 -20.60
N GLN A 31 0.25 -11.11 -21.79
CA GLN A 31 -0.69 -10.03 -22.13
C GLN A 31 -2.07 -10.22 -21.47
N GLU A 32 -2.57 -11.46 -21.37
CA GLU A 32 -3.85 -11.79 -20.74
C GLU A 32 -3.65 -12.49 -19.40
N ARG A 33 -3.83 -11.74 -18.30
CA ARG A 33 -3.52 -12.21 -16.94
C ARG A 33 -4.64 -12.96 -16.22
N GLY A 34 -5.89 -12.87 -16.69
CA GLY A 34 -7.06 -13.32 -15.92
C GLY A 34 -6.97 -14.78 -15.43
N ALA A 35 -6.63 -15.71 -16.32
CA ALA A 35 -6.45 -17.13 -15.97
C ALA A 35 -5.13 -17.40 -15.22
N ALA A 36 -4.08 -16.61 -15.49
CA ALA A 36 -2.78 -16.77 -14.88
C ALA A 36 -2.72 -16.26 -13.42
N ASP A 37 -3.50 -15.22 -13.09
CA ASP A 37 -3.64 -14.72 -11.73
C ASP A 37 -4.31 -15.75 -10.80
N ALA A 38 -5.17 -16.62 -11.34
CA ALA A 38 -5.76 -17.73 -10.60
C ALA A 38 -4.72 -18.81 -10.23
N LEU A 39 -3.74 -19.07 -11.11
CA LEU A 39 -2.60 -19.96 -10.83
C LEU A 39 -1.68 -19.41 -9.74
N ILE A 40 -1.52 -18.09 -9.67
CA ILE A 40 -0.69 -17.41 -8.67
C ILE A 40 -1.40 -17.25 -7.32
N ALA A 41 -2.73 -17.23 -7.30
CA ALA A 41 -3.50 -16.93 -6.09
C ALA A 41 -3.09 -17.76 -4.84
N PRO A 42 -2.85 -19.08 -4.93
CA PRO A 42 -2.40 -19.89 -3.79
C PRO A 42 -0.99 -19.53 -3.30
N LEU A 43 -0.13 -19.02 -4.18
CA LEU A 43 1.25 -18.66 -3.87
C LEU A 43 1.38 -17.25 -3.27
N ARG A 44 0.29 -16.48 -3.14
CA ARG A 44 0.34 -15.07 -2.71
C ARG A 44 1.09 -14.87 -1.40
N ALA A 45 0.81 -15.69 -0.37
CA ALA A 45 1.51 -15.59 0.92
C ALA A 45 3.01 -15.83 0.77
N ARG A 46 3.41 -16.81 -0.04
CA ARG A 46 4.82 -17.10 -0.34
C ARG A 46 5.47 -15.97 -1.14
N LEU A 47 4.80 -15.44 -2.16
CA LEU A 47 5.31 -14.34 -2.98
C LEU A 47 5.45 -13.02 -2.21
N LEU A 48 4.60 -12.77 -1.23
CA LEU A 48 4.75 -11.64 -0.30
C LEU A 48 6.05 -11.72 0.51
N ARG A 49 6.50 -12.95 0.85
CA ARG A 49 7.79 -13.21 1.50
C ARG A 49 8.96 -13.10 0.51
N LEU A 50 8.87 -13.78 -0.63
CA LEU A 50 9.98 -13.88 -1.59
C LEU A 50 10.28 -12.57 -2.32
N ARG A 51 9.26 -11.73 -2.54
CA ARG A 51 9.39 -10.45 -3.25
C ARG A 51 10.23 -10.55 -4.51
N PRO A 52 9.93 -11.50 -5.42
CA PRO A 52 10.71 -11.64 -6.63
C PRO A 52 10.73 -10.30 -7.38
N PRO A 53 11.89 -9.84 -7.88
CA PRO A 53 12.00 -8.56 -8.54
C PRO A 53 11.09 -8.56 -9.77
N ARG A 54 9.98 -7.83 -9.69
CA ARG A 54 9.02 -7.74 -10.79
C ARG A 54 9.50 -6.65 -11.73
N ARG A 55 9.74 -7.02 -12.99
CA ARG A 55 10.04 -6.03 -14.03
C ARG A 55 8.86 -5.06 -14.13
N PRO A 56 9.12 -3.74 -14.17
CA PRO A 56 8.05 -2.79 -14.41
C PRO A 56 7.37 -3.13 -15.73
N ARG A 57 6.10 -2.78 -15.86
CA ARG A 57 5.34 -2.84 -17.11
C ARG A 57 4.73 -1.50 -17.41
N PHE A 58 4.45 -1.24 -18.68
CA PHE A 58 3.78 -0.03 -19.14
C PHE A 58 2.56 0.32 -18.26
N GLY A 59 1.59 -0.60 -18.14
CA GLY A 59 0.42 -0.40 -17.29
C GLY A 59 0.74 -0.16 -15.81
N ARG A 60 1.74 -0.86 -15.25
CA ARG A 60 2.15 -0.65 -13.85
C ARG A 60 2.73 0.75 -13.64
N VAL A 61 3.61 1.21 -14.54
CA VAL A 61 4.18 2.56 -14.49
C VAL A 61 3.08 3.60 -14.67
N LEU A 62 2.19 3.40 -15.66
CA LEU A 62 1.05 4.27 -15.94
C LEU A 62 0.15 4.47 -14.71
N PHE A 63 -0.17 3.39 -14.01
CA PHE A 63 -1.13 3.42 -12.91
C PHE A 63 -0.51 3.59 -11.51
N THR A 64 0.83 3.65 -11.37
CA THR A 64 1.50 3.91 -10.08
C THR A 64 0.89 5.10 -9.30
N PRO A 65 0.57 6.25 -9.92
CA PRO A 65 -0.02 7.38 -9.20
C PRO A 65 -1.41 7.09 -8.60
N PHE A 66 -2.12 6.11 -9.16
CA PHE A 66 -3.46 5.71 -8.76
C PHE A 66 -3.50 4.57 -7.76
N ASP A 67 -2.36 3.92 -7.46
CA ASP A 67 -2.31 2.78 -6.53
C ASP A 67 -3.17 2.99 -5.26
N PRO A 68 -3.18 4.17 -4.61
CA PRO A 68 -3.98 4.37 -3.41
C PRO A 68 -5.48 4.52 -3.64
N VAL A 69 -5.92 4.77 -4.87
CA VAL A 69 -7.34 4.97 -5.21
C VAL A 69 -7.89 3.88 -6.13
N ILE A 70 -7.09 2.87 -6.47
CA ILE A 70 -7.54 1.68 -7.20
C ILE A 70 -8.28 0.75 -6.23
N VAL A 71 -9.52 0.39 -6.57
CA VAL A 71 -10.37 -0.49 -5.77
C VAL A 71 -10.83 -1.71 -6.56
N PRO A 72 -11.14 -2.86 -5.90
CA PRO A 72 -11.88 -3.94 -6.53
C PRO A 72 -13.21 -3.45 -7.09
N ALA A 73 -13.68 -4.05 -8.20
CA ALA A 73 -14.96 -3.67 -8.80
C ALA A 73 -16.15 -3.79 -7.83
N THR A 74 -16.11 -4.78 -6.93
CA THR A 74 -17.15 -5.00 -5.89
C THR A 74 -17.19 -3.93 -4.81
N ALA A 75 -16.09 -3.20 -4.59
CA ALA A 75 -16.00 -2.12 -3.61
C ALA A 75 -16.21 -0.74 -4.25
N TRP A 76 -16.21 -0.68 -5.58
CA TRP A 76 -16.36 0.56 -6.32
C TRP A 76 -17.82 1.02 -6.33
N ARG A 77 -18.02 2.34 -6.25
CA ARG A 77 -19.33 2.97 -6.36
C ARG A 77 -19.22 4.16 -7.29
N ASP A 78 -20.31 4.45 -7.99
CA ASP A 78 -20.39 5.62 -8.85
C ASP A 78 -20.08 6.91 -8.06
N ARG A 79 -19.42 7.86 -8.73
CA ARG A 79 -19.03 9.19 -8.24
C ARG A 79 -18.11 9.20 -7.02
N THR A 80 -17.54 8.06 -6.63
CA THR A 80 -16.47 8.03 -5.63
C THR A 80 -15.16 8.53 -6.22
N ALA A 81 -14.29 9.07 -5.38
CA ALA A 81 -12.93 9.47 -5.75
C ALA A 81 -11.99 8.26 -5.93
N THR A 82 -12.48 7.16 -6.51
CA THR A 82 -11.76 5.89 -6.69
C THR A 82 -11.87 5.38 -8.14
N LEU A 83 -10.91 4.55 -8.53
CA LEU A 83 -10.83 3.95 -9.86
C LEU A 83 -11.04 2.43 -9.75
N PRO A 84 -12.05 1.83 -10.42
CA PRO A 84 -12.24 0.40 -10.35
C PRO A 84 -11.14 -0.31 -11.15
N ARG A 85 -10.61 -1.41 -10.62
CA ARG A 85 -9.54 -2.18 -11.27
C ARG A 85 -9.91 -2.65 -12.69
N THR A 86 -11.20 -2.86 -12.98
CA THR A 86 -11.69 -3.23 -14.31
C THR A 86 -11.52 -2.11 -15.35
N ALA A 87 -11.41 -0.85 -14.93
CA ALA A 87 -11.18 0.28 -15.84
C ALA A 87 -9.72 0.41 -16.31
N LEU A 88 -8.77 -0.27 -15.65
CA LEU A 88 -7.34 -0.09 -15.95
C LEU A 88 -6.99 -0.52 -17.38
N ALA A 89 -7.44 -1.70 -17.82
CA ALA A 89 -7.10 -2.20 -19.15
C ALA A 89 -7.71 -1.34 -20.29
N PRO A 90 -9.00 -0.95 -20.26
CA PRO A 90 -9.55 -0.01 -21.24
C PRO A 90 -8.82 1.34 -21.28
N ILE A 91 -8.48 1.90 -20.12
CA ILE A 91 -7.73 3.17 -20.03
C ILE A 91 -6.32 3.02 -20.59
N GLU A 92 -5.62 1.92 -20.28
CA GLU A 92 -4.30 1.63 -20.86
C GLU A 92 -4.37 1.54 -22.39
N GLY A 93 -5.40 0.89 -22.94
CA GLY A 93 -5.62 0.80 -24.39
C GLY A 93 -5.78 2.17 -25.05
N ILE A 94 -6.57 3.06 -24.43
CA ILE A 94 -6.75 4.44 -24.93
C ILE A 94 -5.43 5.22 -24.90
N VAL A 95 -4.69 5.11 -23.80
CA VAL A 95 -3.38 5.74 -23.66
C VAL A 95 -2.43 5.23 -24.74
N ARG A 96 -2.34 3.91 -24.95
CA ARG A 96 -1.49 3.30 -25.99
C ARG A 96 -1.82 3.84 -27.39
N VAL A 97 -3.11 3.87 -27.74
CA VAL A 97 -3.56 4.42 -29.03
C VAL A 97 -3.19 5.91 -29.15
N GLY A 98 -3.41 6.70 -28.09
CA GLY A 98 -3.12 8.13 -28.09
C GLY A 98 -1.64 8.50 -28.11
N LEU A 99 -0.75 7.62 -27.62
CA LEU A 99 0.71 7.78 -27.74
C LEU A 99 1.25 7.30 -29.09
N GLY A 100 0.58 6.35 -29.75
CA GLY A 100 1.03 5.78 -31.04
C GLY A 100 2.45 5.21 -30.94
N ALA A 101 3.35 5.65 -31.83
CA ALA A 101 4.75 5.19 -31.86
C ALA A 101 5.51 5.46 -30.55
N GLY A 102 5.09 6.42 -29.72
CA GLY A 102 5.70 6.71 -28.43
C GLY A 102 5.63 5.55 -27.43
N VAL A 103 4.67 4.64 -27.59
CA VAL A 103 4.55 3.43 -26.73
C VAL A 103 5.80 2.56 -26.84
N VAL A 104 6.33 2.38 -28.04
CA VAL A 104 7.49 1.50 -28.29
C VAL A 104 8.72 1.98 -27.52
N ALA A 105 8.97 3.30 -27.51
CA ALA A 105 10.08 3.88 -26.76
C ALA A 105 9.94 3.68 -25.24
N ILE A 106 8.72 3.82 -24.71
CA ILE A 106 8.44 3.61 -23.29
C ILE A 106 8.58 2.13 -22.92
N GLU A 107 8.09 1.21 -23.76
CA GLU A 107 8.22 -0.22 -23.54
C GLU A 107 9.67 -0.70 -23.60
N ALA A 108 10.48 -0.16 -24.51
CA ALA A 108 11.92 -0.42 -24.53
C ALA A 108 12.59 0.05 -23.23
N ALA A 109 12.32 1.28 -22.79
CA ALA A 109 12.87 1.81 -21.54
C ALA A 109 12.40 1.01 -20.30
N VAL A 110 11.16 0.51 -20.32
CA VAL A 110 10.62 -0.38 -19.28
C VAL A 110 11.32 -1.73 -19.29
N ALA A 111 11.62 -2.30 -20.46
CA ALA A 111 12.32 -3.58 -20.58
C ALA A 111 13.79 -3.51 -20.12
N GLU A 112 14.43 -2.36 -20.31
CA GLU A 112 15.80 -2.09 -19.84
C GLU A 112 15.86 -1.78 -18.34
N ALA A 113 14.76 -1.33 -17.74
CA ALA A 113 14.71 -1.03 -16.32
C ALA A 113 14.81 -2.32 -15.47
N SER A 114 15.82 -2.36 -14.60
CA SER A 114 15.93 -3.42 -13.59
C SER A 114 14.72 -3.37 -12.66
N GLY A 115 14.08 -4.53 -12.44
CA GLY A 115 12.88 -4.67 -11.61
C GLY A 115 13.05 -4.30 -10.13
N ALA A 116 14.29 -4.07 -9.69
CA ALA A 116 14.62 -3.75 -8.30
C ALA A 116 14.88 -2.25 -8.04
N ASP A 117 14.85 -1.36 -9.05
CA ASP A 117 15.14 0.08 -8.87
C ASP A 117 13.85 0.93 -8.76
N PRO A 118 13.45 1.38 -7.57
CA PRO A 118 12.29 2.28 -7.41
C PRO A 118 12.46 3.63 -8.11
N LEU A 119 13.71 4.07 -8.34
CA LEU A 119 13.98 5.30 -9.07
C LEU A 119 13.71 5.14 -10.56
N ALA A 120 13.85 3.92 -11.11
CA ALA A 120 13.51 3.63 -12.50
C ALA A 120 12.03 3.87 -12.78
N VAL A 121 11.13 3.40 -11.90
CA VAL A 121 9.68 3.57 -12.09
C VAL A 121 9.29 5.05 -12.17
N ALA A 122 9.87 5.92 -11.35
CA ALA A 122 9.54 7.34 -11.44
C ALA A 122 10.19 8.05 -12.62
N ARG A 123 11.40 7.67 -13.04
CA ARG A 123 12.00 8.19 -14.28
C ARG A 123 11.13 7.85 -15.48
N LEU A 124 10.69 6.59 -15.57
CA LEU A 124 9.74 6.14 -16.60
C LEU A 124 8.39 6.87 -16.47
N GLY A 125 7.91 7.05 -15.24
CA GLY A 125 6.70 7.80 -14.95
C GLY A 125 6.74 9.24 -15.46
N GLN A 126 7.85 9.96 -15.24
CA GLN A 126 8.03 11.33 -15.74
C GLN A 126 7.94 11.43 -17.26
N LEU A 127 8.41 10.42 -17.99
CA LEU A 127 8.30 10.34 -19.45
C LEU A 127 6.88 9.99 -19.90
N LEU A 128 6.14 9.21 -19.12
CA LEU A 128 4.85 8.64 -19.51
C LEU A 128 3.63 9.48 -19.09
N TRP A 129 3.60 9.98 -17.86
CA TRP A 129 2.35 10.45 -17.24
C TRP A 129 1.75 11.68 -17.92
N LYS A 130 2.57 12.67 -18.29
CA LYS A 130 2.07 13.85 -19.00
C LYS A 130 1.52 13.51 -20.39
N PRO A 131 2.23 12.78 -21.27
CA PRO A 131 1.67 12.30 -22.54
C PRO A 131 0.40 11.45 -22.37
N ALA A 132 0.36 10.58 -21.35
CA ALA A 132 -0.82 9.76 -21.06
C ALA A 132 -2.03 10.61 -20.65
N SER A 133 -1.83 11.66 -19.85
CA SER A 133 -2.87 12.65 -19.55
C SER A 133 -3.41 13.29 -20.82
N GLU A 134 -2.53 13.73 -21.73
CA GLU A 134 -2.93 14.35 -23.00
C GLU A 134 -3.67 13.39 -23.93
N ALA A 135 -3.28 12.10 -23.94
CA ALA A 135 -4.00 11.05 -24.66
C ALA A 135 -5.42 10.87 -24.11
N LEU A 136 -5.60 10.81 -22.78
CA LEU A 136 -6.91 10.67 -22.16
C LEU A 136 -7.81 11.90 -22.33
N ARG A 137 -7.25 13.11 -22.35
CA ARG A 137 -8.01 14.35 -22.64
C ARG A 137 -8.55 14.40 -24.07
N ARG A 138 -7.84 13.76 -25.00
CA ARG A 138 -8.24 13.63 -26.42
C ARG A 138 -9.03 12.35 -26.70
N ALA A 139 -9.32 11.55 -25.68
CA ALA A 139 -10.13 10.36 -25.86
C ALA A 139 -11.50 10.75 -26.45
N PRO A 140 -12.08 9.93 -27.34
CA PRO A 140 -13.41 10.18 -27.86
C PRO A 140 -14.45 10.33 -26.73
N ASP A 141 -15.59 10.98 -26.99
CA ASP A 141 -16.66 11.08 -25.99
C ASP A 141 -17.45 9.77 -25.80
N HIS A 142 -17.29 8.80 -26.71
CA HIS A 142 -17.90 7.46 -26.61
C HIS A 142 -16.90 6.41 -26.08
N PRO A 143 -17.35 5.49 -25.21
CA PRO A 143 -16.50 4.43 -24.71
C PRO A 143 -16.09 3.42 -25.81
N PRO A 144 -14.85 2.89 -25.78
CA PRO A 144 -14.48 1.76 -26.64
C PRO A 144 -15.22 0.48 -26.22
N PRO A 145 -15.33 -0.55 -27.09
CA PRO A 145 -15.99 -1.82 -26.75
C PRO A 145 -15.47 -2.47 -25.45
N ALA A 146 -14.14 -2.44 -25.25
CA ALA A 146 -13.51 -2.98 -24.05
C ALA A 146 -14.00 -2.35 -22.72
N TRP A 147 -14.58 -1.14 -22.77
CA TRP A 147 -15.20 -0.51 -21.60
C TRP A 147 -16.48 -1.22 -21.18
N ALA A 148 -17.33 -1.58 -22.15
CA ALA A 148 -18.55 -2.33 -21.92
C ALA A 148 -18.23 -3.77 -21.48
N ASP A 149 -17.23 -4.39 -22.09
CA ASP A 149 -16.75 -5.73 -21.71
C ASP A 149 -16.23 -5.76 -20.25
N ALA A 150 -15.68 -4.65 -19.77
CA ALA A 150 -15.27 -4.45 -18.38
C ALA A 150 -16.46 -4.25 -17.41
N GLY A 151 -17.70 -4.26 -17.90
CA GLY A 151 -18.92 -4.07 -17.11
C GLY A 151 -19.14 -2.63 -16.63
N LEU A 152 -18.50 -1.64 -17.27
CA LEU A 152 -18.56 -0.25 -16.82
C LEU A 152 -19.67 0.53 -17.55
N PRO A 153 -20.47 1.35 -16.84
CA PRO A 153 -21.49 2.18 -17.48
C PRO A 153 -20.90 3.18 -18.47
N ALA A 154 -21.51 3.31 -19.66
CA ALA A 154 -21.05 4.25 -20.69
C ALA A 154 -21.03 5.71 -20.22
N ALA A 155 -22.01 6.10 -19.39
CA ALA A 155 -22.11 7.46 -18.85
C ALA A 155 -20.92 7.88 -17.96
N LEU A 156 -20.15 6.91 -17.46
CA LEU A 156 -19.02 7.15 -16.55
C LEU A 156 -17.68 7.18 -17.27
N PHE A 157 -17.67 6.88 -18.57
CA PHE A 157 -16.45 6.86 -19.38
C PHE A 157 -15.72 8.20 -19.37
N THR A 158 -16.37 9.26 -19.87
CA THR A 158 -15.77 10.59 -19.95
C THR A 158 -15.37 11.16 -18.57
N PRO A 159 -16.21 11.10 -17.51
CA PRO A 159 -15.82 11.52 -16.18
C PRO A 159 -14.57 10.80 -15.64
N ILE A 160 -14.49 9.47 -15.79
CA ILE A 160 -13.34 8.70 -15.31
C ILE A 160 -12.08 9.03 -16.11
N CYS A 161 -12.16 9.11 -17.44
CA CYS A 161 -11.02 9.49 -18.28
C CYS A 161 -10.49 10.90 -17.94
N ARG A 162 -11.38 11.87 -17.68
CA ARG A 162 -11.00 13.22 -17.26
C ARG A 162 -10.36 13.24 -15.88
N ALA A 163 -10.91 12.51 -14.91
CA ALA A 163 -10.33 12.38 -13.57
C ALA A 163 -8.94 11.73 -13.63
N ALA A 164 -8.79 10.65 -14.40
CA ALA A 164 -7.52 9.99 -14.62
C ALA A 164 -6.49 10.90 -15.31
N ALA A 165 -6.90 11.64 -16.35
CA ALA A 165 -6.02 12.60 -17.00
C ALA A 165 -5.51 13.67 -16.02
N THR A 166 -6.39 14.19 -15.16
CA THR A 166 -6.03 15.19 -14.14
C THR A 166 -5.00 14.65 -13.14
N VAL A 167 -5.17 13.43 -12.64
CA VAL A 167 -4.18 12.80 -11.75
C VAL A 167 -2.85 12.58 -12.46
N LEU A 168 -2.86 12.10 -13.71
CA LEU A 168 -1.64 11.88 -14.50
C LEU A 168 -0.90 13.18 -14.80
N ALA A 169 -1.62 14.28 -15.08
CA ALA A 169 -1.00 15.60 -15.24
C ALA A 169 -0.27 16.07 -13.98
N ALA A 170 -0.76 15.69 -12.80
CA ALA A 170 -0.19 16.03 -11.50
C ALA A 170 0.89 15.04 -11.01
N ALA A 171 0.97 13.84 -11.60
CA ALA A 171 1.71 12.71 -11.04
C ALA A 171 3.20 13.00 -10.78
N SER A 172 3.88 13.69 -11.70
CA SER A 172 5.30 14.04 -11.53
C SER A 172 5.55 14.96 -10.34
N ALA A 173 4.65 15.93 -10.09
CA ALA A 173 4.75 16.82 -8.95
C ALA A 173 4.50 16.07 -7.63
N ILE A 174 3.48 15.20 -7.60
CA ILE A 174 3.16 14.36 -6.45
C ILE A 174 4.35 13.45 -6.11
N GLU A 175 4.96 12.82 -7.11
CA GLU A 175 6.13 11.96 -6.91
C GLU A 175 7.32 12.75 -6.39
N ALA A 176 7.60 13.94 -6.94
CA ALA A 176 8.65 14.83 -6.44
C ALA A 176 8.40 15.24 -4.98
N TRP A 177 7.16 15.55 -4.61
CA TRP A 177 6.79 15.88 -3.24
C TRP A 177 6.92 14.69 -2.28
N SER A 178 6.61 13.48 -2.73
CA SER A 178 6.73 12.27 -1.91
C SER A 178 8.18 11.91 -1.57
N ARG A 179 9.16 12.41 -2.34
CA ARG A 179 10.59 12.12 -2.17
C ARG A 179 11.34 13.15 -1.36
N ARG A 180 10.87 14.40 -1.33
CA ARG A 180 11.54 15.47 -0.59
C ARG A 180 11.22 15.38 0.89
N SER A 181 12.17 15.80 1.73
CA SER A 181 11.90 16.09 3.13
C SER A 181 11.06 17.37 3.22
N GLY A 182 9.78 17.24 3.56
CA GLY A 182 8.88 18.37 3.80
C GLY A 182 7.55 18.29 3.03
N ALA A 183 6.54 18.97 3.55
CA ALA A 183 5.23 19.09 2.91
C ALA A 183 5.26 20.11 1.76
N PRO A 184 4.41 19.96 0.73
CA PRO A 184 4.17 21.03 -0.23
C PRO A 184 3.59 22.28 0.40
N GLN A 185 3.91 23.43 -0.19
CA GLN A 185 3.35 24.69 0.26
C GLN A 185 1.85 24.71 -0.09
N LEU A 186 1.04 25.31 0.79
CA LEU A 186 -0.41 25.40 0.60
C LEU A 186 -0.78 26.01 -0.77
N ALA A 187 -0.08 27.06 -1.20
CA ALA A 187 -0.33 27.69 -2.50
C ALA A 187 -0.02 26.79 -3.71
N GLU A 188 0.89 25.80 -3.57
CA GLU A 188 1.13 24.78 -4.61
C GLU A 188 -0.07 23.82 -4.71
N LEU A 189 -0.58 23.38 -3.55
CA LEU A 189 -1.74 22.49 -3.44
C LEU A 189 -3.01 23.17 -3.98
N GLU A 190 -3.28 24.41 -3.57
CA GLU A 190 -4.42 25.20 -4.02
C GLU A 190 -4.43 25.36 -5.54
N ARG A 191 -3.28 25.70 -6.14
CA ARG A 191 -3.17 25.86 -7.59
C ARG A 191 -3.46 24.55 -8.32
N LEU A 192 -2.91 23.44 -7.83
CA LEU A 192 -3.10 22.13 -8.43
C LEU A 192 -4.56 21.67 -8.34
N LEU A 193 -5.19 21.83 -7.17
CA LEU A 193 -6.58 21.47 -6.94
C LEU A 193 -7.57 22.39 -7.65
N ALA A 194 -7.28 23.69 -7.74
CA ALA A 194 -8.08 24.63 -8.52
C ALA A 194 -8.09 24.27 -10.00
N ALA A 195 -6.93 23.90 -10.56
CA ALA A 195 -6.83 23.42 -11.94
C ALA A 195 -7.65 22.13 -12.16
N ALA A 196 -7.66 21.21 -11.19
CA ALA A 196 -8.49 20.02 -11.25
C ALA A 196 -10.00 20.33 -11.19
N LEU A 197 -10.40 21.24 -10.29
CA LEU A 197 -11.80 21.65 -10.13
C LEU A 197 -12.34 22.38 -11.36
N ALA A 198 -11.51 23.16 -12.05
CA ALA A 198 -11.88 23.82 -13.29
C ALA A 198 -12.30 22.83 -14.40
N HIS A 199 -11.88 21.56 -14.30
CA HIS A 199 -12.31 20.50 -15.22
C HIS A 199 -13.57 19.79 -14.73
N ASP A 200 -13.56 19.29 -13.50
CA ASP A 200 -14.67 18.54 -12.90
C ASP A 200 -14.48 18.34 -11.39
N ALA A 201 -15.58 18.31 -10.63
CA ALA A 201 -15.55 18.09 -9.18
C ALA A 201 -15.08 16.67 -8.81
N GLY A 202 -15.44 15.66 -9.62
CA GLY A 202 -14.97 14.28 -9.45
C GLY A 202 -13.46 14.15 -9.69
N ALA A 203 -12.94 14.84 -10.71
CA ALA A 203 -11.50 14.91 -10.97
C ALA A 203 -10.73 15.55 -9.79
N CYS A 204 -11.25 16.64 -9.23
CA CYS A 204 -10.70 17.27 -8.03
C CYS A 204 -10.75 16.32 -6.81
N GLY A 205 -11.86 15.62 -6.61
CA GLY A 205 -12.02 14.63 -5.53
C GLY A 205 -11.01 13.48 -5.64
N MET A 206 -10.83 12.90 -6.84
CA MET A 206 -9.86 11.82 -7.09
C MET A 206 -8.42 12.29 -6.87
N LEU A 207 -8.07 13.48 -7.36
CA LEU A 207 -6.75 14.06 -7.11
C LEU A 207 -6.53 14.32 -5.61
N GLY A 208 -7.54 14.84 -4.92
CA GLY A 208 -7.51 15.02 -3.46
C GLY A 208 -7.27 13.70 -2.72
N ALA A 209 -7.96 12.62 -3.10
CA ALA A 209 -7.75 11.29 -2.52
C ALA A 209 -6.32 10.78 -2.73
N VAL A 210 -5.77 10.94 -3.95
CA VAL A 210 -4.39 10.58 -4.26
C VAL A 210 -3.40 11.39 -3.41
N LEU A 211 -3.60 12.71 -3.31
CA LEU A 211 -2.75 13.59 -2.51
C LEU A 211 -2.76 13.19 -1.03
N LEU A 212 -3.95 12.99 -0.45
CA LEU A 212 -4.08 12.57 0.96
C LEU A 212 -3.35 11.25 1.23
N ALA A 213 -3.48 10.27 0.33
CA ALA A 213 -2.87 8.96 0.52
C ALA A 213 -1.35 8.96 0.28
N ARG A 214 -0.85 9.77 -0.66
CA ARG A 214 0.58 9.85 -1.01
C ARG A 214 1.36 10.81 -0.13
N LEU A 215 0.70 11.80 0.47
CA LEU A 215 1.30 12.87 1.27
C LEU A 215 0.57 13.00 2.62
N PRO A 216 0.54 11.94 3.46
CA PRO A 216 -0.20 11.96 4.72
C PRO A 216 0.26 13.09 5.67
N GLN A 217 1.53 13.50 5.60
CA GLN A 217 2.09 14.63 6.35
C GLN A 217 1.46 15.99 6.00
N ALA A 218 0.87 16.12 4.80
CA ALA A 218 0.25 17.35 4.30
C ALA A 218 -1.28 17.30 4.37
N SER A 219 -1.86 16.29 5.04
CA SER A 219 -3.32 16.05 5.00
C SER A 219 -4.15 17.25 5.44
N ALA A 220 -3.71 17.98 6.48
CA ALA A 220 -4.42 19.16 6.97
C ALA A 220 -4.47 20.28 5.91
N ASP A 221 -3.35 20.56 5.25
CA ASP A 221 -3.24 21.60 4.21
C ASP A 221 -3.99 21.19 2.94
N ILE A 222 -3.96 19.91 2.57
CA ILE A 222 -4.74 19.37 1.45
C ILE A 222 -6.24 19.56 1.71
N LEU A 223 -6.71 19.23 2.93
CA LEU A 223 -8.12 19.43 3.30
C LEU A 223 -8.50 20.92 3.35
N LEU A 224 -7.60 21.78 3.83
CA LEU A 224 -7.81 23.22 3.84
C LEU A 224 -7.97 23.75 2.41
N ALA A 225 -7.07 23.37 1.50
CA ALA A 225 -7.14 23.75 0.09
C ALA A 225 -8.40 23.22 -0.59
N LEU A 226 -8.79 21.96 -0.36
CA LEU A 226 -10.04 21.39 -0.88
C LEU A 226 -11.28 22.12 -0.33
N GLY A 227 -11.26 22.54 0.93
CA GLY A 227 -12.35 23.29 1.57
C GLY A 227 -12.49 24.70 1.01
N ALA A 228 -11.38 25.40 0.76
CA ALA A 228 -11.38 26.75 0.19
C ALA A 228 -12.01 26.82 -1.21
N LEU A 229 -11.89 25.72 -1.98
CA LEU A 229 -12.46 25.58 -3.32
C LEU A 229 -13.97 25.27 -3.31
N GLY A 230 -14.50 24.72 -2.21
CA GLY A 230 -15.90 24.38 -2.05
C GLY A 230 -16.70 25.50 -1.41
N LYS A 231 -17.04 26.56 -2.14
CA LYS A 231 -18.11 27.47 -1.67
C LYS A 231 -19.45 26.78 -1.87
N PRO A 232 -20.29 26.65 -0.83
CA PRO A 232 -21.58 26.00 -0.94
C PRO A 232 -22.53 26.91 -1.72
N GLU A 233 -22.64 26.70 -3.03
CA GLU A 233 -23.88 27.07 -3.71
C GLU A 233 -24.98 26.14 -3.18
N ALA A 234 -26.12 26.73 -2.81
CA ALA A 234 -27.15 26.13 -1.95
C ALA A 234 -27.81 24.83 -2.45
N ASN A 235 -27.41 24.28 -3.61
CA ASN A 235 -27.92 23.05 -4.21
C ASN A 235 -26.83 22.17 -4.89
N ALA A 236 -25.54 22.39 -4.61
CA ALA A 236 -24.45 21.73 -5.35
C ALA A 236 -24.12 20.31 -4.86
N ALA A 237 -23.63 19.49 -5.80
CA ALA A 237 -23.14 18.12 -5.63
C ALA A 237 -22.16 17.96 -4.44
N PRO A 238 -21.92 16.72 -3.94
CA PRO A 238 -21.05 16.50 -2.79
C PRO A 238 -19.66 17.13 -2.99
N MET A 239 -19.16 17.80 -1.95
CA MET A 239 -17.90 18.52 -2.04
C MET A 239 -16.72 17.58 -2.36
N PRO A 240 -15.80 17.95 -3.27
CA PRO A 240 -14.59 17.17 -3.58
C PRO A 240 -13.82 16.69 -2.35
N ALA A 241 -13.78 17.51 -1.30
CA ALA A 241 -13.18 17.18 0.00
C ALA A 241 -13.81 15.92 0.64
N GLN A 242 -15.14 15.79 0.59
CA GLN A 242 -15.85 14.67 1.19
C GLN A 242 -15.55 13.37 0.43
N HIS A 243 -15.61 13.39 -0.91
CA HIS A 243 -15.27 12.22 -1.71
C HIS A 243 -13.81 11.79 -1.51
N ALA A 244 -12.88 12.75 -1.42
CA ALA A 244 -11.48 12.47 -1.16
C ALA A 244 -11.28 11.76 0.19
N VAL A 245 -11.90 12.27 1.24
CA VAL A 245 -11.85 11.67 2.59
C VAL A 245 -12.49 10.29 2.60
N GLU A 246 -13.67 10.12 2.00
CA GLU A 246 -14.36 8.82 1.97
C GLU A 246 -13.56 7.75 1.23
N ALA A 247 -12.95 8.10 0.09
CA ALA A 247 -12.10 7.19 -0.67
C ALA A 247 -10.91 6.71 0.18
N VAL A 248 -10.26 7.63 0.89
CA VAL A 248 -9.10 7.33 1.74
C VAL A 248 -9.49 6.52 2.97
N LEU A 249 -10.62 6.82 3.62
CA LEU A 249 -11.13 6.01 4.74
C LEU A 249 -11.47 4.59 4.30
N GLY A 250 -12.11 4.41 3.14
CA GLY A 250 -12.38 3.08 2.59
C GLY A 250 -11.11 2.25 2.34
N GLN A 251 -10.01 2.92 1.98
CA GLN A 251 -8.70 2.26 1.80
C GLN A 251 -8.06 1.84 3.14
N LEU A 252 -8.21 2.66 4.18
CA LEU A 252 -7.76 2.31 5.53
C LEU A 252 -8.52 1.08 6.06
N ASP A 253 -9.84 1.04 5.86
CA ASP A 253 -10.70 -0.05 6.33
C ASP A 253 -10.38 -1.39 5.60
N GLY A 254 -9.97 -1.33 4.33
CA GLY A 254 -9.75 -2.50 3.47
C GLY A 254 -8.29 -2.88 3.23
N ALA A 255 -7.57 -2.07 2.45
CA ALA A 255 -6.25 -2.42 1.95
C ALA A 255 -5.16 -2.33 3.03
N ALA A 256 -5.13 -1.24 3.80
CA ALA A 256 -4.17 -1.08 4.90
C ALA A 256 -4.40 -2.16 5.97
N ALA A 257 -5.67 -2.43 6.28
CA ALA A 257 -6.09 -3.55 7.11
C ALA A 257 -5.50 -4.91 6.66
N ALA A 258 -5.68 -5.27 5.38
CA ALA A 258 -5.14 -6.52 4.84
C ALA A 258 -3.60 -6.53 4.83
N GLU A 259 -2.97 -5.40 4.52
CA GLU A 259 -1.52 -5.26 4.47
C GLU A 259 -0.90 -5.43 5.87
N VAL A 260 -1.45 -4.80 6.90
CA VAL A 260 -0.99 -4.98 8.29
C VAL A 260 -1.07 -6.44 8.73
N GLY A 261 -2.09 -7.17 8.28
CA GLY A 261 -2.25 -8.59 8.64
C GLY A 261 -1.32 -9.56 7.91
N SER A 262 -0.74 -9.18 6.75
CA SER A 262 -0.07 -10.14 5.86
C SER A 262 1.30 -9.71 5.34
N ALA A 263 1.64 -8.42 5.39
CA ALA A 263 2.93 -7.92 4.95
C ALA A 263 4.05 -8.24 5.96
N PRO A 264 5.31 -8.27 5.52
CA PRO A 264 6.46 -8.24 6.41
C PRO A 264 6.40 -7.08 7.39
N LEU A 265 6.88 -7.29 8.62
CA LEU A 265 6.78 -6.31 9.71
C LEU A 265 7.30 -4.91 9.35
N PRO A 266 8.45 -4.73 8.67
CA PRO A 266 8.92 -3.39 8.30
C PRO A 266 7.96 -2.64 7.37
N ASP A 267 7.25 -3.36 6.51
CA ASP A 267 6.30 -2.76 5.57
C ASP A 267 4.98 -2.44 6.26
N ALA A 268 4.49 -3.36 7.09
CA ALA A 268 3.32 -3.12 7.92
C ALA A 268 3.53 -1.93 8.87
N ALA A 269 4.72 -1.78 9.45
CA ALA A 269 5.11 -0.62 10.26
C ALA A 269 4.97 0.69 9.47
N ARG A 270 5.53 0.77 8.26
CA ARG A 270 5.41 1.95 7.39
C ARG A 270 3.95 2.24 7.01
N THR A 271 3.14 1.21 6.77
CA THR A 271 1.70 1.38 6.49
C THR A 271 0.97 1.94 7.71
N ILE A 272 1.28 1.47 8.92
CA ILE A 272 0.73 1.99 10.17
C ILE A 272 1.12 3.44 10.41
N GLU A 273 2.41 3.81 10.25
CA GLU A 273 2.89 5.19 10.41
C GLU A 273 2.15 6.14 9.46
N ARG A 274 2.02 5.76 8.19
CA ARG A 274 1.28 6.55 7.19
C ARG A 274 -0.19 6.69 7.56
N ALA A 275 -0.83 5.61 8.02
CA ALA A 275 -2.21 5.63 8.46
C ALA A 275 -2.42 6.52 9.69
N ALA A 276 -1.52 6.46 10.68
CA ALA A 276 -1.57 7.30 11.88
C ALA A 276 -1.46 8.80 11.53
N LEU A 277 -0.46 9.18 10.71
CA LEU A 277 -0.29 10.55 10.23
C LEU A 277 -1.53 11.07 9.48
N LEU A 278 -2.11 10.22 8.64
CA LEU A 278 -3.32 10.53 7.90
C LEU A 278 -4.52 10.72 8.84
N LEU A 279 -4.77 9.79 9.77
CA LEU A 279 -5.86 9.88 10.74
C LEU A 279 -5.74 11.14 11.62
N ASP A 280 -4.53 11.47 12.08
CA ASP A 280 -4.26 12.69 12.82
C ASP A 280 -4.56 13.94 11.98
N GLY A 281 -4.09 13.97 10.74
CA GLY A 281 -4.32 15.09 9.81
C GLY A 281 -5.80 15.29 9.48
N LEU A 282 -6.54 14.20 9.24
CA LEU A 282 -7.99 14.24 9.01
C LEU A 282 -8.76 14.68 10.26
N GLY A 283 -8.28 14.34 11.46
CA GLY A 283 -8.92 14.63 12.73
C GLY A 283 -8.92 16.11 13.13
N ARG A 284 -7.86 16.87 12.79
CA ARG A 284 -7.68 18.28 13.23
C ARG A 284 -8.86 19.20 12.90
N ASN A 285 -9.53 18.96 11.78
CA ASN A 285 -10.64 19.79 11.29
C ASN A 285 -11.95 18.98 11.10
N ALA A 286 -12.07 17.81 11.74
CA ALA A 286 -13.21 16.94 11.55
C ALA A 286 -14.44 17.39 12.38
N GLY A 287 -15.61 17.41 11.74
CA GLY A 287 -16.90 17.50 12.44
C GLY A 287 -17.21 16.24 13.28
N PRO A 288 -18.23 16.26 14.15
CA PRO A 288 -18.50 15.17 15.10
C PRO A 288 -18.65 13.79 14.46
N MET A 289 -19.49 13.67 13.41
CA MET A 289 -19.72 12.40 12.69
C MET A 289 -18.44 11.88 12.03
N ARG A 290 -17.60 12.78 11.49
CA ARG A 290 -16.31 12.38 10.89
C ARG A 290 -15.32 11.94 11.96
N ARG A 291 -15.29 12.60 13.12
CA ARG A 291 -14.45 12.21 14.26
C ARG A 291 -14.79 10.80 14.73
N GLU A 292 -16.07 10.49 14.92
CA GLU A 292 -16.51 9.14 15.31
C GLU A 292 -16.01 8.07 14.32
N ARG A 293 -16.14 8.33 13.01
CA ARG A 293 -15.64 7.41 11.99
C ARG A 293 -14.11 7.27 11.99
N LEU A 294 -13.38 8.37 12.22
CA LEU A 294 -11.92 8.34 12.34
C LEU A 294 -11.46 7.54 13.56
N GLU A 295 -12.12 7.70 14.69
CA GLU A 295 -11.86 6.91 15.90
C GLU A 295 -12.17 5.43 15.69
N ALA A 296 -13.28 5.10 15.01
CA ALA A 296 -13.60 3.72 14.65
C ALA A 296 -12.52 3.09 13.76
N ALA A 297 -12.05 3.82 12.73
CA ALA A 297 -10.97 3.37 11.85
C ALA A 297 -9.64 3.19 12.62
N ARG A 298 -9.30 4.12 13.52
CA ARG A 298 -8.12 4.03 14.40
C ARG A 298 -8.19 2.79 15.28
N ALA A 299 -9.31 2.59 15.97
CA ALA A 299 -9.52 1.45 16.87
C ALA A 299 -9.46 0.10 16.13
N ALA A 300 -10.03 0.02 14.91
CA ALA A 300 -9.97 -1.18 14.08
C ALA A 300 -8.53 -1.51 13.65
N LEU A 301 -7.74 -0.50 13.25
CA LEU A 301 -6.35 -0.68 12.85
C LEU A 301 -5.45 -1.05 14.04
N ASP A 302 -5.68 -0.42 15.21
CA ASP A 302 -4.99 -0.73 16.46
C ASP A 302 -5.28 -2.17 16.93
N ALA A 303 -6.53 -2.60 16.93
CA ALA A 303 -6.91 -3.96 17.28
C ALA A 303 -6.23 -5.00 16.37
N ARG A 304 -6.19 -4.74 15.05
CA ARG A 304 -5.51 -5.62 14.10
C ARG A 304 -3.99 -5.63 14.29
N SER A 305 -3.39 -4.47 14.56
CA SER A 305 -1.96 -4.34 14.83
C SER A 305 -1.55 -5.12 16.07
N ARG A 306 -2.34 -5.05 17.15
CA ARG A 306 -2.13 -5.87 18.35
C ARG A 306 -2.22 -7.36 18.07
N ALA A 307 -3.25 -7.80 17.36
CA ALA A 307 -3.42 -9.21 17.02
C ALA A 307 -2.21 -9.74 16.24
N ARG A 308 -1.77 -8.99 15.22
CA ARG A 308 -0.59 -9.35 14.42
C ARG A 308 0.70 -9.35 15.24
N PHE A 309 0.86 -8.36 16.11
CA PHE A 309 2.02 -8.25 17.00
C PHE A 309 2.13 -9.45 17.93
N THR A 310 1.02 -9.82 18.61
CA THR A 310 0.98 -10.96 19.51
C THR A 310 1.24 -12.27 18.77
N GLU A 311 0.60 -12.49 17.62
CA GLU A 311 0.84 -13.66 16.77
C GLU A 311 2.33 -13.77 16.39
N THR A 312 2.92 -12.69 15.87
CA THR A 312 4.32 -12.69 15.42
C THR A 312 5.28 -12.90 16.59
N LEU A 313 5.00 -12.30 17.75
CA LEU A 313 5.80 -12.48 18.95
C LEU A 313 5.76 -13.94 19.44
N SER A 314 4.59 -14.58 19.42
CA SER A 314 4.45 -15.99 19.77
C SER A 314 5.21 -16.90 18.81
N HIS A 315 5.15 -16.64 17.49
CA HIS A 315 5.94 -17.39 16.51
C HIS A 315 7.45 -17.24 16.72
N LEU A 316 7.92 -16.01 16.96
CA LEU A 316 9.33 -15.71 17.22
C LEU A 316 9.90 -16.53 18.39
N LEU A 317 9.07 -16.82 19.41
CA LEU A 317 9.50 -17.58 20.59
C LEU A 317 9.28 -19.10 20.45
N ALA A 318 8.29 -19.52 19.67
CA ALA A 318 7.94 -20.93 19.52
C ALA A 318 8.83 -21.66 18.51
N GLU A 319 9.20 -21.03 17.39
CA GLU A 319 10.03 -21.66 16.34
C GLU A 319 11.41 -22.12 16.85
N PRO A 320 12.17 -21.29 17.60
CA PRO A 320 13.47 -21.69 18.15
C PRO A 320 13.41 -22.86 19.14
N ALA A 321 12.26 -23.07 19.78
CA ALA A 321 12.07 -24.19 20.70
C ALA A 321 11.90 -25.53 19.97
N GLN A 322 11.61 -25.50 18.66
CA GLN A 322 11.36 -26.68 17.83
C GLN A 322 12.57 -27.06 16.96
N GLU A 323 13.38 -26.08 16.54
CA GLU A 323 14.58 -26.32 15.73
C GLU A 323 15.76 -26.82 16.57
N ALA A 324 16.55 -27.74 15.98
CA ALA A 324 17.64 -28.45 16.66
C ALA A 324 18.84 -27.54 17.00
N ALA A 325 19.60 -27.97 18.01
CA ALA A 325 20.52 -27.17 18.82
C ALA A 325 21.84 -26.68 18.16
N ASP A 326 21.97 -26.59 16.84
CA ASP A 326 23.28 -26.33 16.18
C ASP A 326 23.19 -25.38 14.95
N ASP A 327 22.32 -24.36 14.99
CA ASP A 327 22.29 -23.32 13.96
C ASP A 327 22.87 -21.98 14.47
N ASP A 328 24.13 -21.69 14.12
CA ASP A 328 24.80 -20.41 14.38
C ASP A 328 24.04 -19.20 13.77
N ALA A 329 23.13 -19.42 12.80
CA ALA A 329 22.31 -18.35 12.21
C ALA A 329 21.06 -18.01 13.03
N LEU A 330 20.67 -18.83 14.01
CA LEU A 330 19.44 -18.67 14.78
C LEU A 330 19.42 -17.36 15.59
N ALA A 331 20.47 -17.09 16.37
CA ALA A 331 20.52 -15.91 17.23
C ALA A 331 20.47 -14.59 16.42
N PRO A 332 21.28 -14.40 15.35
CA PRO A 332 21.15 -13.22 14.48
C PRO A 332 19.75 -13.05 13.87
N ALA A 333 19.12 -14.14 13.42
CA ALA A 333 17.77 -14.11 12.83
C ALA A 333 16.70 -13.69 13.85
N LEU A 334 16.79 -14.19 15.09
CA LEU A 334 15.88 -13.81 16.17
C LEU A 334 16.05 -12.35 16.56
N GLU A 335 17.28 -11.86 16.67
CA GLU A 335 17.50 -10.45 16.96
C GLU A 335 16.97 -9.54 15.84
N ALA A 336 17.17 -9.91 14.57
CA ALA A 336 16.64 -9.15 13.43
C ALA A 336 15.11 -9.08 13.49
N SER A 337 14.46 -10.22 13.74
CA SER A 337 13.00 -10.32 13.88
C SER A 337 12.49 -9.51 15.07
N ALA A 338 13.19 -9.54 16.21
CA ALA A 338 12.84 -8.75 17.39
C ALA A 338 12.97 -7.25 17.12
N ARG A 339 14.00 -6.80 16.39
CA ARG A 339 14.15 -5.39 15.99
C ARG A 339 13.03 -4.96 15.04
N ASP A 340 12.66 -5.79 14.07
CA ASP A 340 11.52 -5.54 13.19
C ASP A 340 10.21 -5.43 13.96
N LEU A 341 10.01 -6.33 14.92
CA LEU A 341 8.85 -6.32 15.80
C LEU A 341 8.79 -5.04 16.66
N ARG A 342 9.93 -4.55 17.19
CA ARG A 342 10.02 -3.27 17.91
C ARG A 342 9.73 -2.05 17.04
N ARG A 343 10.17 -2.07 15.77
CA ARG A 343 9.82 -1.02 14.79
C ARG A 343 8.32 -0.99 14.51
N PHE A 344 7.73 -2.17 14.26
CA PHE A 344 6.28 -2.32 14.11
C PHE A 344 5.52 -1.79 15.33
N GLU A 345 5.99 -2.15 16.52
CA GLU A 345 5.39 -1.73 17.79
C GLU A 345 5.42 -0.21 17.99
N THR A 346 6.56 0.42 17.69
CA THR A 346 6.72 1.88 17.75
C THR A 346 5.72 2.60 16.84
N ALA A 347 5.52 2.08 15.62
CA ALA A 347 4.51 2.58 14.71
C ALA A 347 3.09 2.38 15.27
N ALA A 348 2.78 1.17 15.75
CA ALA A 348 1.45 0.80 16.24
C ALA A 348 1.02 1.57 17.49
N ARG A 349 1.96 1.95 18.38
CA ARG A 349 1.67 2.81 19.54
C ARG A 349 1.00 4.12 19.19
N GLN A 350 1.23 4.67 17.99
CA GLN A 350 0.62 5.92 17.53
C GLN A 350 -0.91 5.78 17.36
N LEU A 351 -1.40 4.55 17.18
CA LEU A 351 -2.83 4.26 17.07
C LEU A 351 -3.50 4.06 18.44
N GLY A 352 -2.75 3.65 19.46
CA GLY A 352 -3.26 3.38 20.81
C GLY A 352 -2.62 2.14 21.45
N GLY A 353 -3.20 1.68 22.56
CA GLY A 353 -2.91 0.36 23.12
C GLY A 353 -1.50 0.13 23.68
N ALA A 354 -0.71 1.18 23.94
CA ALA A 354 0.69 1.09 24.39
C ALA A 354 0.93 0.07 25.53
N GLN A 355 0.04 0.05 26.53
CA GLN A 355 0.14 -0.85 27.69
C GLN A 355 0.09 -2.34 27.31
N SER A 356 -0.69 -2.70 26.28
CA SER A 356 -0.78 -4.10 25.82
C SER A 356 0.53 -4.57 25.19
N TYR A 357 1.19 -3.69 24.41
CA TYR A 357 2.51 -3.98 23.84
C TYR A 357 3.58 -4.10 24.94
N ASP A 358 3.58 -3.17 25.91
CA ASP A 358 4.50 -3.21 27.06
C ASP A 358 4.37 -4.50 27.88
N HIS A 359 3.14 -4.99 28.06
CA HIS A 359 2.90 -6.26 28.75
C HIS A 359 3.42 -7.45 27.94
N ALA A 360 3.08 -7.51 26.64
CA ALA A 360 3.49 -8.61 25.77
C ALA A 360 5.03 -8.71 25.64
N LEU A 361 5.73 -7.58 25.51
CA LEU A 361 7.19 -7.55 25.41
C LEU A 361 7.89 -7.99 26.69
N ARG A 362 7.39 -7.57 27.86
CA ARG A 362 7.93 -8.02 29.16
C ARG A 362 7.77 -9.52 29.34
N ARG A 363 6.57 -10.04 29.05
CA ARG A 363 6.30 -11.48 29.10
C ARG A 363 7.20 -12.25 28.14
N ALA A 364 7.37 -11.78 26.91
CA ALA A 364 8.27 -12.42 25.95
C ALA A 364 9.73 -12.43 26.42
N ALA A 365 10.22 -11.34 27.01
CA ALA A 365 11.56 -11.30 27.58
C ALA A 365 11.73 -12.33 28.72
N GLU A 366 10.71 -12.51 29.57
CA GLU A 366 10.70 -13.58 30.58
C GLU A 366 10.71 -14.98 29.95
N GLU A 367 9.92 -15.21 28.91
CA GLU A 367 9.88 -16.48 28.16
C GLU A 367 11.24 -16.81 27.52
N VAL A 368 11.97 -15.84 26.96
CA VAL A 368 13.33 -16.02 26.42
C VAL A 368 14.31 -16.57 27.47
N PHE A 369 14.24 -16.04 28.71
CA PHE A 369 15.08 -16.55 29.81
C PHE A 369 14.62 -17.92 30.31
N ALA A 370 13.33 -18.23 30.19
CA ALA A 370 12.76 -19.52 30.58
C ALA A 370 12.96 -20.62 29.52
N LEU A 371 13.42 -20.30 28.31
CA LEU A 371 13.68 -21.30 27.26
C LEU A 371 14.64 -22.40 27.78
N PRO A 372 14.40 -23.68 27.45
CA PRO A 372 15.30 -24.76 27.85
C PRO A 372 16.75 -24.52 27.41
N GLN A 373 17.73 -25.09 28.14
CA GLN A 373 19.14 -25.04 27.74
C GLN A 373 19.43 -25.77 26.43
N SER A 374 18.52 -26.63 25.97
CA SER A 374 18.61 -27.30 24.65
C SER A 374 18.41 -26.36 23.47
N VAL A 375 17.86 -25.16 23.68
CA VAL A 375 17.80 -24.12 22.65
C VAL A 375 19.17 -23.49 22.54
N ALA A 376 19.72 -23.44 21.32
CA ALA A 376 21.06 -22.95 20.97
C ALA A 376 21.23 -21.42 21.13
N LEU A 377 20.85 -20.90 22.29
CA LEU A 377 21.03 -19.50 22.67
C LEU A 377 21.89 -19.44 23.92
N THR A 378 23.08 -18.88 23.77
CA THR A 378 23.97 -18.54 24.87
C THR A 378 23.29 -17.56 25.84
N ARG A 379 23.81 -17.49 27.06
CA ARG A 379 23.31 -16.55 28.08
C ARG A 379 23.40 -15.09 27.61
N VAL A 380 24.42 -14.75 26.82
CA VAL A 380 24.63 -13.40 26.27
C VAL A 380 23.58 -13.09 25.19
N GLU A 381 23.27 -14.04 24.31
CA GLU A 381 22.23 -13.87 23.29
C GLU A 381 20.83 -13.73 23.90
N ARG A 382 20.52 -14.48 24.95
CA ARG A 382 19.26 -14.33 25.70
C ARG A 382 19.14 -12.94 26.34
N LEU A 383 20.23 -12.45 26.94
CA LEU A 383 20.28 -11.09 27.49
C LEU A 383 20.04 -10.03 26.41
N ARG A 384 20.71 -10.15 25.26
CA ARG A 384 20.59 -9.22 24.14
C ARG A 384 19.20 -9.23 23.51
N LEU A 385 18.60 -10.41 23.35
CA LEU A 385 17.24 -10.53 22.84
C LEU A 385 16.23 -9.91 23.81
N ALA A 386 16.38 -10.15 25.12
CA ALA A 386 15.55 -9.51 26.14
C ALA A 386 15.73 -7.99 26.19
N GLU A 387 16.94 -7.48 25.95
CA GLU A 387 17.21 -6.04 25.84
C GLU A 387 16.48 -5.42 24.65
N ILE A 388 16.51 -6.07 23.48
CA ILE A 388 15.78 -5.59 22.29
C ILE A 388 14.27 -5.56 22.58
N LEU A 389 13.73 -6.61 23.20
CA LEU A 389 12.30 -6.75 23.45
C LEU A 389 11.79 -5.79 24.54
N ALA A 390 12.44 -5.75 25.70
CA ALA A 390 11.91 -5.09 26.89
C ALA A 390 12.79 -3.96 27.46
N GLY A 391 13.92 -3.66 26.83
CA GLY A 391 14.87 -2.64 27.26
C GLY A 391 15.95 -3.16 28.23
N PRO A 392 17.03 -2.39 28.41
CA PRO A 392 18.22 -2.83 29.16
C PRO A 392 17.95 -3.05 30.65
N GLU A 393 17.10 -2.23 31.29
CA GLU A 393 16.81 -2.38 32.72
C GLU A 393 16.08 -3.70 33.01
N GLN A 394 15.13 -4.09 32.15
CA GLN A 394 14.40 -5.34 32.32
C GLN A 394 15.30 -6.54 32.04
N ALA A 395 16.14 -6.46 30.99
CA ALA A 395 17.08 -7.53 30.66
C ALA A 395 18.07 -7.81 31.81
N LEU A 396 18.63 -6.77 32.43
CA LEU A 396 19.53 -6.91 33.58
C LEU A 396 18.85 -7.53 34.80
N ARG A 397 17.59 -7.16 35.09
CA ARG A 397 16.82 -7.76 36.19
C ARG A 397 16.59 -9.26 35.99
N LEU A 398 16.32 -9.68 34.76
CA LEU A 398 16.11 -11.10 34.44
C LEU A 398 17.42 -11.88 34.48
N PHE A 399 18.51 -11.29 34.00
CA PHE A 399 19.84 -11.91 34.02
C PHE A 399 20.36 -12.20 35.43
N GLY A 400 20.02 -11.37 36.42
CA GLY A 400 20.41 -11.58 37.82
C GLY A 400 19.61 -12.66 38.55
N ARG A 401 18.53 -13.20 37.95
CA ARG A 401 17.67 -14.23 38.56
C ARG A 401 18.01 -15.67 38.14
N GLY A 402 18.70 -15.84 37.02
CA GLY A 402 19.17 -17.14 36.51
C GLY A 402 20.67 -17.28 36.70
#